data_AF-A0A1M7KL66-F1
#
_entry.id   AF-A0A1M7KL66-F1
#
_cell.length_a   1.000
_cell.length_b   1.000
_cell.length_c   1.000
_cell.angle_alpha   90.00
_cell.angle_beta   90.00
_cell.angle_gamma   90.00
#
_symmetry.space_group_name_H-M   'P 1'
#
loop_
_entity.id
_entity.type
_entity.pdbx_description
1 polymer ?
#
loop_
_entity_poly.entity_id
_entity_poly.type
_entity_poly.pdbx_seq_one_letter_code
_entity_poly.pdbx_strand_id
1 'polypeptide(L)'
;MTDPYRLAHEWLRSAYDVPVELLRDPVAETPQAWVFSTALQPTPGVHGPTAPAPPLTSLVCVPKNGMPPFHPATDDPWGDLADFERDPRPRDPAEQARRTNARGAVLAAHATVGGAPATALPWQSAHESPTWWDDFLLRYFPTAEVGPCPDWETVIAAVGELGPGTAGVVWVRRELHGAEATGHLLYAHNKDGQVALLDPQARRLARLETENVREIVLARVPPASAHETRDAQPSAARSSTGVTDFGAAVRAAEAWLEHVYGDQVVLVEPSPADETARGWLFACNTRDFLADGNPQHAMLDAALVVPKDGSVPFGLPNSDPWGWFDRWDRGAQPGVDGFPLPPEPGPAAWFAPTMSPLGAVLSVTDYTDWQTLVAGLAEMPVGSRSVVWVRRNDRRGRESVGLLCVAAQTENGLVLIDTARDAPVELESDGVRSLHLIQYR
;
A
#
# COMPACT_ATOMS: atom_id res chain seq x y z
N MET A 1 -14.12 7.71 -36.46
CA MET A 1 -13.14 6.98 -35.63
C MET A 1 -12.68 7.91 -34.54
N THR A 2 -12.76 7.48 -33.29
CA THR A 2 -12.20 8.23 -32.16
C THR A 2 -10.67 8.19 -32.26
N ASP A 3 -10.02 9.32 -32.03
CA ASP A 3 -8.55 9.42 -32.00
C ASP A 3 -7.98 8.49 -30.90
N PRO A 4 -7.16 7.46 -31.24
CA PRO A 4 -6.65 6.51 -30.27
C PRO A 4 -5.70 7.15 -29.25
N TYR A 5 -4.98 8.20 -29.63
CA TYR A 5 -4.14 8.96 -28.70
C TYR A 5 -4.99 9.61 -27.61
N ARG A 6 -6.10 10.26 -28.00
CA ARG A 6 -7.02 10.88 -27.05
C ARG A 6 -7.63 9.86 -26.10
N LEU A 7 -7.99 8.67 -26.59
CA LEU A 7 -8.53 7.59 -25.76
C LEU A 7 -7.51 7.08 -24.73
N ALA A 8 -6.27 6.82 -25.14
CA ALA A 8 -5.20 6.42 -24.22
C ALA A 8 -4.96 7.49 -23.16
N HIS A 9 -4.88 8.76 -23.58
CA HIS A 9 -4.61 9.88 -22.68
C HIS A 9 -5.76 10.10 -21.66
N GLU A 10 -7.02 10.00 -22.09
CA GLU A 10 -8.18 10.06 -21.18
C GLU A 10 -8.20 8.90 -20.19
N TRP A 11 -7.89 7.69 -20.66
CA TRP A 11 -7.83 6.51 -19.81
C TRP A 11 -6.72 6.61 -18.76
N LEU A 12 -5.50 7.02 -19.15
CA LEU A 12 -4.38 7.23 -18.22
C LEU A 12 -4.72 8.22 -17.11
N ARG A 13 -5.37 9.34 -17.44
CA ARG A 13 -5.82 10.33 -16.45
C ARG A 13 -6.87 9.80 -15.47
N SER A 14 -7.61 8.77 -15.85
CA SER A 14 -8.59 8.11 -14.98
C SER A 14 -7.99 6.97 -14.17
N ALA A 15 -6.94 6.33 -14.70
CA ALA A 15 -6.32 5.15 -14.10
C ALA A 15 -5.14 5.49 -13.16
N TYR A 16 -4.57 6.69 -13.27
CA TYR A 16 -3.43 7.14 -12.49
C TYR A 16 -3.71 8.43 -11.74
N ASP A 17 -3.29 8.48 -10.48
CA ASP A 17 -3.34 9.68 -9.64
C ASP A 17 -2.14 10.61 -9.86
N VAL A 18 -1.15 10.15 -10.64
CA VAL A 18 0.07 10.87 -11.00
C VAL A 18 0.05 11.32 -12.46
N PRO A 19 0.72 12.44 -12.80
CA PRO A 19 0.83 12.88 -14.20
C PRO A 19 1.62 11.88 -15.05
N VAL A 20 0.97 11.33 -16.07
CA VAL A 20 1.59 10.44 -17.07
C VAL A 20 1.61 11.14 -18.43
N GLU A 21 2.78 11.16 -19.06
CA GLU A 21 2.97 11.58 -20.44
C GLU A 21 2.82 10.39 -21.39
N LEU A 22 2.21 10.64 -22.54
CA LEU A 22 1.97 9.66 -23.59
C LEU A 22 2.69 10.11 -24.86
N LEU A 23 3.52 9.25 -25.46
CA LEU A 23 4.09 9.55 -26.77
C LEU A 23 2.98 9.64 -27.81
N ARG A 24 3.04 10.68 -28.65
CA ARG A 24 1.97 10.97 -29.61
C ARG A 24 1.84 9.93 -30.71
N ASP A 25 2.98 9.45 -31.20
CA ASP A 25 3.01 8.42 -32.24
C ASP A 25 3.00 7.03 -31.58
N PRO A 26 2.19 6.08 -32.09
CA PRO A 26 2.19 4.72 -31.57
C PRO A 26 3.56 4.07 -31.82
N VAL A 27 4.08 3.40 -30.79
CA VAL A 27 5.32 2.62 -30.89
C VAL A 27 5.11 1.31 -31.62
N ALA A 28 3.89 0.78 -31.63
CA ALA A 28 3.50 -0.34 -32.49
C ALA A 28 2.04 -0.22 -32.90
N GLU A 29 1.70 -0.81 -34.05
CA GLU A 29 0.33 -0.95 -34.49
C GLU A 29 0.12 -2.39 -34.96
N THR A 30 -0.99 -2.96 -34.52
CA THR A 30 -1.40 -4.31 -34.90
C THR A 30 -2.76 -4.29 -35.58
N PRO A 31 -3.25 -5.41 -36.15
CA PRO A 31 -4.59 -5.46 -36.74
C PRO A 31 -5.70 -5.09 -35.75
N GLN A 32 -5.50 -5.30 -34.44
CA GLN A 32 -6.53 -5.10 -33.41
C GLN A 32 -6.25 -3.95 -32.45
N ALA A 33 -5.03 -3.38 -32.42
CA ALA A 33 -4.69 -2.35 -31.46
C ALA A 33 -3.65 -1.34 -31.96
N TRP A 34 -3.65 -0.16 -31.34
CA TRP A 34 -2.51 0.76 -31.32
C TRP A 34 -1.81 0.65 -29.97
N VAL A 35 -0.48 0.71 -29.97
CA VAL A 35 0.33 0.62 -28.75
C VAL A 35 1.12 1.91 -28.60
N PHE A 36 0.99 2.55 -27.46
CA PHE A 36 1.68 3.78 -27.11
C PHE A 36 2.62 3.56 -25.94
N SER A 37 3.71 4.32 -25.90
CA SER A 37 4.62 4.36 -24.74
C SER A 37 4.26 5.51 -23.81
N THR A 38 4.44 5.28 -22.50
CA THR A 38 4.18 6.23 -21.43
C THR A 38 5.38 6.46 -20.54
N ALA A 39 5.45 7.67 -19.99
CA ALA A 39 6.45 8.08 -19.01
C ALA A 39 5.78 8.87 -17.86
N LEU A 40 6.31 8.75 -16.65
CA LEU A 40 5.88 9.55 -15.50
C LEU A 40 6.52 10.93 -15.59
N GLN A 41 5.71 11.99 -15.47
CA GLN A 41 6.28 13.33 -15.44
C GLN A 41 6.89 13.66 -14.08
N PRO A 42 8.00 14.43 -14.04
CA PRO A 42 8.53 14.95 -12.80
C PRO A 42 7.49 15.81 -12.08
N THR A 43 7.31 15.61 -10.78
CA THR A 43 6.47 16.49 -9.95
C THR A 43 7.28 17.71 -9.49
N PRO A 44 6.91 18.94 -9.90
CA PRO A 44 7.64 20.14 -9.48
C PRO A 44 7.63 20.29 -7.95
N GLY A 45 8.80 20.48 -7.33
CA GLY A 45 8.93 20.73 -5.88
C GLY A 45 9.19 19.50 -5.01
N VAL A 46 9.18 18.29 -5.57
CA VAL A 46 9.64 17.06 -4.90
C VAL A 46 11.11 16.82 -5.25
N HIS A 47 11.93 16.41 -4.28
CA HIS A 47 13.30 15.93 -4.56
C HIS A 47 13.20 14.63 -5.38
N GLY A 48 13.44 14.73 -6.68
CA GLY A 48 13.35 13.61 -7.61
C GLY A 48 14.01 13.92 -8.96
N PRO A 49 14.09 12.93 -9.86
CA PRO A 49 14.72 13.11 -11.17
C PRO A 49 14.03 14.22 -11.97
N THR A 50 14.84 15.08 -12.61
CA THR A 50 14.36 16.16 -13.49
C THR A 50 13.95 15.67 -14.88
N ALA A 51 14.23 14.40 -15.19
CA ALA A 51 13.83 13.72 -16.42
C ALA A 51 12.62 12.81 -16.16
N PRO A 52 11.75 12.57 -17.17
CA PRO A 52 10.66 11.61 -17.05
C PRO A 52 11.17 10.23 -16.64
N ALA A 53 10.52 9.63 -15.65
CA ALA A 53 10.84 8.30 -15.17
C ALA A 53 9.92 7.28 -15.84
N PRO A 54 10.42 6.12 -16.30
CA PRO A 54 9.55 5.10 -16.87
C PRO A 54 8.73 4.43 -15.74
N PRO A 55 7.38 4.37 -15.86
CA PRO A 55 6.61 3.45 -15.04
C PRO A 55 7.00 2.00 -15.37
N LEU A 56 6.68 1.06 -14.49
CA LEU A 56 6.89 -0.35 -14.82
C LEU A 56 5.98 -0.78 -15.97
N THR A 57 4.77 -0.23 -16.01
CA THR A 57 3.73 -0.40 -17.03
C THR A 57 3.80 0.64 -18.16
N SER A 58 4.97 0.81 -18.78
CA SER A 58 5.24 1.83 -19.82
C SER A 58 4.53 1.65 -21.17
N LEU A 59 3.74 0.59 -21.41
CA LEU A 59 2.94 0.43 -22.63
C LEU A 59 1.45 0.57 -22.35
N VAL A 60 0.74 1.26 -23.24
CA VAL A 60 -0.73 1.30 -23.28
C VAL A 60 -1.21 0.77 -24.62
N CYS A 61 -2.04 -0.27 -24.56
CA CYS A 61 -2.74 -0.84 -25.70
C CYS A 61 -4.13 -0.21 -25.82
N VAL A 62 -4.45 0.32 -27.01
CA VAL A 62 -5.75 0.89 -27.36
C VAL A 62 -6.43 0.01 -28.41
N PRO A 63 -7.46 -0.76 -28.04
CA PRO A 63 -8.20 -1.60 -28.98
C PRO A 63 -8.92 -0.82 -30.10
N LYS A 64 -8.80 -1.29 -31.34
CA LYS A 64 -9.47 -0.72 -32.52
C LYS A 64 -10.99 -0.96 -32.52
N ASN A 65 -11.45 -1.95 -31.77
CA ASN A 65 -12.86 -2.32 -31.65
C ASN A 65 -13.62 -1.47 -30.60
N GLY A 66 -12.98 -0.46 -30.00
CA GLY A 66 -13.60 0.47 -29.05
C GLY A 66 -13.67 -0.04 -27.61
N MET A 67 -13.03 -1.18 -27.29
CA MET A 67 -12.87 -1.62 -25.90
C MET A 67 -11.95 -0.68 -25.11
N PRO A 68 -12.04 -0.67 -23.76
CA PRO A 68 -11.17 0.15 -22.92
C PRO A 68 -9.68 -0.13 -23.17
N PRO A 69 -8.81 0.90 -23.09
CA PRO A 69 -7.37 0.69 -23.09
C PRO A 69 -6.91 -0.17 -21.90
N PHE A 70 -5.75 -0.81 -22.04
CA PHE A 70 -5.14 -1.63 -21.00
C PHE A 70 -3.61 -1.63 -21.11
N HIS A 71 -2.92 -1.96 -20.02
CA HIS A 71 -1.48 -2.23 -20.04
C HIS A 71 -1.22 -3.68 -20.46
N PRO A 72 -0.36 -3.97 -21.45
CA PRO A 72 0.12 -5.33 -21.66
C PRO A 72 0.80 -5.90 -20.41
N ALA A 73 0.83 -7.22 -20.28
CA ALA A 73 1.55 -7.89 -19.20
C ALA A 73 3.04 -7.49 -19.16
N THR A 74 3.58 -7.25 -17.96
CA THR A 74 4.98 -6.82 -17.80
C THR A 74 5.99 -7.94 -18.05
N ASP A 75 5.61 -9.21 -17.87
CA ASP A 75 6.50 -10.36 -18.10
C ASP A 75 6.65 -10.72 -19.59
N ASP A 76 5.56 -10.65 -20.38
CA ASP A 76 5.56 -10.93 -21.82
C ASP A 76 4.53 -10.04 -22.54
N PRO A 77 4.82 -8.74 -22.77
CA PRO A 77 3.86 -7.81 -23.33
C PRO A 77 3.43 -8.17 -24.75
N TRP A 78 4.33 -8.76 -25.54
CA TRP A 78 4.05 -9.14 -26.92
C TRP A 78 3.29 -10.45 -27.02
N GLY A 79 3.59 -11.42 -26.15
CA GLY A 79 2.76 -12.61 -25.98
C GLY A 79 1.33 -12.23 -25.59
N ASP A 80 1.18 -11.29 -24.64
CA ASP A 80 -0.13 -10.81 -24.19
C ASP A 80 -0.91 -10.05 -25.29
N LEU A 81 -0.22 -9.27 -26.12
CA LEU A 81 -0.82 -8.63 -27.29
C LEU A 81 -1.20 -9.65 -28.38
N ALA A 82 -0.36 -10.64 -28.64
CA ALA A 82 -0.68 -11.71 -29.59
C ALA A 82 -1.87 -12.57 -29.13
N ASP A 83 -2.00 -12.80 -27.81
CA ASP A 83 -3.16 -13.47 -27.22
C ASP A 83 -4.43 -12.66 -27.42
N PHE A 84 -4.36 -11.34 -27.21
CA PHE A 84 -5.46 -10.42 -27.48
C PHE A 84 -5.87 -10.40 -28.95
N GLU A 85 -4.91 -10.44 -29.88
CA GLU A 85 -5.20 -10.46 -31.32
C GLU A 85 -5.98 -11.70 -31.74
N ARG A 86 -5.66 -12.85 -31.14
CA ARG A 86 -6.35 -14.11 -31.40
C ARG A 86 -7.76 -14.14 -30.81
N ASP A 87 -7.97 -13.44 -29.69
CA ASP A 87 -9.23 -13.42 -28.95
C ASP A 87 -9.50 -12.05 -28.30
N PRO A 88 -9.99 -11.06 -29.08
CA PRO A 88 -10.13 -9.68 -28.63
C PRO A 88 -11.37 -9.51 -27.74
N ARG A 89 -11.23 -9.90 -26.47
CA ARG A 89 -12.25 -9.77 -25.42
C ARG A 89 -11.87 -8.72 -24.38
N PRO A 90 -12.85 -8.13 -23.66
CA PRO A 90 -12.57 -7.28 -22.51
C PRO A 90 -11.72 -8.01 -21.47
N ARG A 91 -10.74 -7.32 -20.91
CA ARG A 91 -9.88 -7.86 -19.84
C ARG A 91 -10.61 -7.83 -18.51
N ASP A 92 -10.53 -8.91 -17.75
CA ASP A 92 -10.98 -8.94 -16.37
C ASP A 92 -10.09 -8.02 -15.51
N PRO A 93 -10.64 -7.06 -14.75
CA PRO A 93 -9.82 -6.13 -13.97
C PRO A 93 -8.90 -6.79 -12.95
N ALA A 94 -9.34 -7.87 -12.29
CA ALA A 94 -8.54 -8.54 -11.28
C ALA A 94 -7.39 -9.35 -11.91
N GLU A 95 -7.62 -9.96 -13.07
CA GLU A 95 -6.56 -10.60 -13.86
C GLU A 95 -5.58 -9.58 -14.42
N GLN A 96 -6.09 -8.45 -14.91
CA GLN A 96 -5.28 -7.35 -15.41
C GLN A 96 -4.35 -6.80 -14.32
N ALA A 97 -4.86 -6.57 -13.11
CA ALA A 97 -4.07 -6.13 -11.97
C ALA A 97 -2.98 -7.13 -11.55
N ARG A 98 -3.15 -8.44 -11.84
CA ARG A 98 -2.10 -9.45 -11.61
C ARG A 98 -1.03 -9.42 -12.71
N ARG A 99 -1.44 -9.21 -13.96
CA ARG A 99 -0.56 -9.17 -15.15
C ARG A 99 0.40 -7.97 -15.17
N THR A 100 0.13 -6.95 -14.37
CA THR A 100 0.96 -5.73 -14.29
C THR A 100 1.73 -5.63 -12.97
N ASN A 101 1.64 -6.61 -12.08
CA ASN A 101 2.14 -6.51 -10.71
C ASN A 101 3.44 -7.26 -10.46
N ALA A 102 4.49 -6.98 -11.25
CA ALA A 102 5.79 -7.59 -11.02
C ALA A 102 6.36 -7.20 -9.64
N ARG A 103 6.06 -5.99 -9.14
CA ARG A 103 6.49 -5.51 -7.80
C ARG A 103 5.98 -6.42 -6.69
N GLY A 104 4.65 -6.58 -6.57
CA GLY A 104 4.05 -7.42 -5.55
C GLY A 104 4.50 -8.88 -5.68
N ALA A 105 4.69 -9.36 -6.91
CA ALA A 105 5.17 -10.71 -7.15
C ALA A 105 6.62 -10.92 -6.65
N VAL A 106 7.53 -9.98 -6.91
CA VAL A 106 8.91 -10.03 -6.39
C VAL A 106 8.96 -9.95 -4.88
N LEU A 107 8.15 -9.09 -4.25
CA LEU A 107 8.05 -9.04 -2.79
C LEU A 107 7.57 -10.36 -2.19
N ALA A 108 6.54 -10.96 -2.80
CA ALA A 108 6.04 -12.26 -2.36
C ALA A 108 7.09 -13.37 -2.51
N ALA A 109 7.86 -13.37 -3.60
CA ALA A 109 8.98 -14.29 -3.78
C ALA A 109 10.09 -14.06 -2.75
N HIS A 110 10.48 -12.81 -2.51
CA HIS A 110 11.50 -12.48 -1.52
C HIS A 110 11.13 -12.98 -0.12
N ALA A 111 9.91 -12.68 0.33
CA ALA A 111 9.39 -13.16 1.61
C ALA A 111 9.38 -14.71 1.66
N THR A 112 8.89 -15.36 0.61
CA THR A 112 8.77 -16.83 0.54
C THR A 112 10.14 -17.51 0.58
N VAL A 113 11.14 -16.96 -0.13
CA VAL A 113 12.52 -17.45 -0.07
C VAL A 113 13.14 -17.23 1.31
N GLY A 114 12.76 -16.15 1.99
CA GLY A 114 13.08 -15.89 3.39
C GLY A 114 12.32 -16.76 4.41
N GLY A 115 11.41 -17.63 3.96
CA GLY A 115 10.64 -18.54 4.81
C GLY A 115 9.30 -17.98 5.31
N ALA A 116 8.88 -16.80 4.85
CA ALA A 116 7.60 -16.18 5.18
C ALA A 116 6.62 -16.31 4.00
N PRO A 117 5.51 -17.07 4.13
CA PRO A 117 4.55 -17.18 3.03
C PRO A 117 3.90 -15.81 2.77
N ALA A 118 3.91 -15.39 1.50
CA ALA A 118 3.36 -14.11 1.09
C ALA A 118 2.60 -14.22 -0.23
N THR A 119 1.63 -13.33 -0.44
CA THR A 119 0.87 -13.22 -1.68
C THR A 119 0.93 -11.78 -2.18
N ALA A 120 1.11 -11.61 -3.48
CA ALA A 120 1.11 -10.30 -4.11
C ALA A 120 -0.28 -9.65 -4.01
N LEU A 121 -0.36 -8.49 -3.34
CA LEU A 121 -1.56 -7.64 -3.35
C LEU A 121 -1.77 -7.03 -4.74
N PRO A 122 -3.00 -6.72 -5.17
CA PRO A 122 -3.26 -6.14 -6.49
C PRO A 122 -2.44 -4.88 -6.78
N TRP A 123 -2.10 -4.66 -8.06
CA TRP A 123 -1.47 -3.41 -8.50
C TRP A 123 -2.37 -2.20 -8.20
N GLN A 124 -1.76 -1.08 -7.83
CA GLN A 124 -2.41 0.21 -7.61
C GLN A 124 -1.62 1.31 -8.33
N SER A 125 -2.30 2.37 -8.75
CA SER A 125 -1.72 3.57 -9.38
C SER A 125 -0.60 4.19 -8.55
N ALA A 126 -0.76 4.22 -7.23
CA ALA A 126 0.21 4.77 -6.28
C ALA A 126 1.58 4.06 -6.31
N HIS A 127 1.65 2.84 -6.87
CA HIS A 127 2.91 2.13 -7.07
C HIS A 127 3.78 2.70 -8.20
N GLU A 128 3.26 3.66 -8.99
CA GLU A 128 3.91 4.24 -10.16
C GLU A 128 4.27 5.72 -9.92
N SER A 129 4.98 6.03 -8.83
CA SER A 129 5.55 7.37 -8.59
C SER A 129 6.81 7.63 -9.44
N PRO A 130 7.20 8.89 -9.73
CA PRO A 130 8.46 9.16 -10.42
C PRO A 130 9.72 8.61 -9.72
N THR A 131 9.62 8.31 -8.43
CA THR A 131 10.68 7.74 -7.56
C THR A 131 10.42 6.28 -7.20
N TRP A 132 9.48 5.60 -7.89
CA TRP A 132 8.96 4.30 -7.46
C TRP A 132 10.04 3.25 -7.21
N TRP A 133 11.11 3.24 -8.01
CA TRP A 133 12.20 2.27 -7.89
C TRP A 133 12.98 2.49 -6.60
N ASP A 134 13.36 3.74 -6.33
CA ASP A 134 14.09 4.11 -5.13
C ASP A 134 13.22 3.92 -3.87
N ASP A 135 11.95 4.34 -3.92
CA ASP A 135 11.00 4.14 -2.81
C ASP A 135 10.77 2.66 -2.51
N PHE A 136 10.66 1.84 -3.56
CA PHE A 136 10.50 0.38 -3.46
C PHE A 136 11.72 -0.28 -2.81
N LEU A 137 12.93 0.08 -3.25
CA LEU A 137 14.15 -0.45 -2.66
C LEU A 137 14.36 0.04 -1.23
N LEU A 138 14.16 1.33 -0.97
CA LEU A 138 14.30 1.89 0.38
C LEU A 138 13.36 1.19 1.37
N ARG A 139 12.13 0.89 0.94
CA ARG A 139 11.12 0.26 1.78
C ARG A 139 11.36 -1.23 2.02
N TYR A 140 11.71 -1.98 0.98
CA TYR A 140 11.71 -3.44 1.03
C TYR A 140 13.10 -4.09 0.93
N PHE A 141 14.09 -3.36 0.45
CA PHE A 141 15.47 -3.81 0.23
C PHE A 141 16.49 -2.74 0.65
N PRO A 142 16.44 -2.23 1.90
CA PRO A 142 17.22 -1.04 2.32
C PRO A 142 18.73 -1.23 2.26
N THR A 143 19.21 -2.48 2.23
CA THR A 143 20.63 -2.82 2.13
C THR A 143 21.08 -3.12 0.70
N ALA A 144 20.21 -2.91 -0.30
CA ALA A 144 20.53 -3.22 -1.67
C ALA A 144 21.57 -2.26 -2.26
N GLU A 145 22.59 -2.83 -2.88
CA GLU A 145 23.52 -2.12 -3.75
C GLU A 145 22.97 -2.11 -5.16
N VAL A 146 22.69 -0.92 -5.71
CA VAL A 146 22.09 -0.77 -7.04
C VAL A 146 23.17 -0.47 -8.07
N GLY A 147 23.15 -1.20 -9.18
CA GLY A 147 24.03 -0.93 -10.31
C GLY A 147 23.51 -1.46 -11.64
N PRO A 148 23.87 -0.81 -12.76
CA PRO A 148 23.57 -1.34 -14.08
C PRO A 148 24.37 -2.62 -14.34
N CYS A 149 23.76 -3.57 -15.03
CA CYS A 149 24.35 -4.80 -15.52
C CYS A 149 24.29 -4.79 -17.06
N PRO A 150 25.42 -4.96 -17.77
CA PRO A 150 25.43 -4.99 -19.22
C PRO A 150 24.75 -6.25 -19.80
N ASP A 151 24.72 -7.34 -19.04
CA ASP A 151 24.19 -8.64 -19.46
C ASP A 151 23.80 -9.53 -18.26
N TRP A 152 23.17 -10.67 -18.55
CA TRP A 152 22.77 -11.67 -17.56
C TRP A 152 23.95 -12.38 -16.89
N GLU A 153 25.08 -12.51 -17.58
CA GLU A 153 26.29 -13.10 -16.98
C GLU A 153 26.80 -12.21 -15.83
N THR A 154 26.73 -10.89 -15.99
CA THR A 154 27.07 -9.93 -14.95
C THR A 154 26.10 -9.99 -13.78
N VAL A 155 24.79 -10.16 -14.03
CA VAL A 155 23.80 -10.38 -12.96
C VAL A 155 24.13 -11.65 -12.17
N ILE A 156 24.38 -12.77 -12.85
CA ILE A 156 24.70 -14.05 -12.23
C ILE A 156 26.00 -13.96 -11.44
N ALA A 157 27.04 -13.34 -12.01
CA ALA A 157 28.32 -13.14 -11.35
C ALA A 157 28.18 -12.26 -10.09
N ALA A 158 27.47 -11.14 -10.19
CA ALA A 158 27.28 -10.20 -9.08
C ALA A 158 26.52 -10.82 -7.91
N VAL A 159 25.48 -11.62 -8.18
CA VAL A 159 24.72 -12.35 -7.15
C VAL A 159 25.51 -13.56 -6.62
N GLY A 160 26.37 -14.14 -7.45
CA GLY A 160 27.27 -15.22 -7.09
C GLY A 160 28.39 -14.80 -6.14
N GLU A 161 28.96 -13.61 -6.36
CA GLU A 161 30.19 -13.10 -5.76
C GLU A 161 30.18 -13.09 -4.22
N LEU A 162 29.08 -12.66 -3.61
CA LEU A 162 28.95 -12.55 -2.15
C LEU A 162 28.59 -13.88 -1.47
N GLY A 163 28.34 -14.93 -2.25
CA GLY A 163 28.11 -16.29 -1.76
C GLY A 163 26.65 -16.60 -1.38
N PRO A 164 26.41 -17.78 -0.77
CA PRO A 164 25.08 -18.25 -0.42
C PRO A 164 24.31 -17.25 0.46
N GLY A 165 23.01 -17.08 0.17
CA GLY A 165 22.14 -16.13 0.86
C GLY A 165 22.08 -14.75 0.20
N THR A 166 22.92 -14.47 -0.79
CA THR A 166 22.80 -13.26 -1.61
C THR A 166 21.48 -13.29 -2.38
N ALA A 167 20.78 -12.17 -2.41
CA ALA A 167 19.56 -12.01 -3.20
C ALA A 167 19.70 -10.82 -4.16
N GLY A 168 18.74 -10.66 -5.05
CA GLY A 168 18.66 -9.47 -5.87
C GLY A 168 17.29 -9.25 -6.47
N VAL A 169 16.97 -7.99 -6.72
CA VAL A 169 15.86 -7.59 -7.59
C VAL A 169 16.47 -7.10 -8.90
N VAL A 170 16.06 -7.70 -10.00
CA VAL A 170 16.52 -7.33 -11.34
C VAL A 170 15.41 -6.59 -12.05
N TRP A 171 15.66 -5.34 -12.42
CA TRP A 171 14.78 -4.55 -13.26
C TRP A 171 15.25 -4.60 -14.71
N VAL A 172 14.43 -5.23 -15.55
CA VAL A 172 14.64 -5.32 -16.99
C VAL A 172 13.87 -4.19 -17.65
N ARG A 173 14.58 -3.29 -18.32
CA ARG A 173 13.99 -2.19 -19.09
C ARG A 173 14.05 -2.53 -20.57
N ARG A 174 12.90 -2.53 -21.23
CA ARG A 174 12.78 -2.85 -22.66
C ARG A 174 12.63 -1.58 -23.49
N GLU A 175 13.13 -1.62 -24.71
CA GLU A 175 12.95 -0.57 -25.70
C GLU A 175 12.30 -1.14 -26.96
N LEU A 176 11.47 -0.33 -27.59
CA LEU A 176 10.92 -0.59 -28.91
C LEU A 176 11.04 0.67 -29.76
N HIS A 177 11.67 0.55 -30.93
CA HIS A 177 11.81 1.64 -31.90
C HIS A 177 12.32 2.97 -31.30
N GLY A 178 13.25 2.90 -30.35
CA GLY A 178 13.82 4.09 -29.69
C GLY A 178 13.03 4.61 -28.49
N ALA A 179 11.88 4.02 -28.17
CA ALA A 179 11.03 4.38 -27.04
C ALA A 179 11.05 3.31 -25.95
N GLU A 180 11.05 3.72 -24.68
CA GLU A 180 10.93 2.78 -23.57
C GLU A 180 9.56 2.09 -23.61
N ALA A 181 9.58 0.75 -23.61
CA ALA A 181 8.40 -0.06 -23.80
C ALA A 181 7.82 -0.52 -22.47
N THR A 182 8.46 -1.47 -21.77
CA THR A 182 7.97 -2.00 -20.49
C THR A 182 9.13 -2.25 -19.55
N GLY A 183 8.89 -2.12 -18.25
CA GLY A 183 9.74 -2.71 -17.22
C GLY A 183 9.22 -4.08 -16.77
N HIS A 184 10.13 -5.00 -16.41
CA HIS A 184 9.80 -6.22 -15.66
C HIS A 184 10.70 -6.36 -14.45
N LEU A 185 10.21 -7.00 -13.40
CA LEU A 185 10.99 -7.31 -12.21
C LEU A 185 11.15 -8.81 -12.05
N LEU A 186 12.39 -9.23 -11.85
CA LEU A 186 12.77 -10.61 -11.57
C LEU A 186 13.45 -10.70 -10.21
N TYR A 187 13.43 -11.90 -9.63
CA TYR A 187 14.08 -12.16 -8.35
C TYR A 187 15.29 -13.07 -8.56
N ALA A 188 16.46 -12.64 -8.08
CA ALA A 188 17.69 -13.42 -8.07
C ALA A 188 17.96 -13.96 -6.65
N HIS A 189 18.41 -15.20 -6.55
CA HIS A 189 18.82 -15.77 -5.27
C HIS A 189 19.98 -16.74 -5.44
N ASN A 190 21.03 -16.56 -4.64
CA ASN A 190 22.14 -17.49 -4.50
C ASN A 190 21.83 -18.50 -3.39
N LYS A 191 21.48 -19.71 -3.77
CA LYS A 191 21.30 -20.83 -2.84
C LYS A 191 22.45 -21.80 -3.00
N ASP A 192 23.23 -21.98 -1.93
CA ASP A 192 24.34 -22.95 -1.87
C ASP A 192 25.36 -22.79 -3.03
N GLY A 193 25.59 -21.55 -3.47
CA GLY A 193 26.52 -21.23 -4.56
C GLY A 193 25.90 -21.30 -5.96
N GLN A 194 24.61 -21.62 -6.07
CA GLN A 194 23.87 -21.62 -7.33
C GLN A 194 22.92 -20.42 -7.39
N VAL A 195 23.08 -19.61 -8.42
CA VAL A 195 22.19 -18.47 -8.67
C VAL A 195 20.97 -18.92 -9.46
N ALA A 196 19.79 -18.75 -8.87
CA ALA A 196 18.51 -18.92 -9.55
C ALA A 196 17.91 -17.55 -9.87
N LEU A 197 17.46 -17.38 -11.10
CA LEU A 197 16.68 -16.23 -11.54
C LEU A 197 15.23 -16.68 -11.73
N LEU A 198 14.33 -16.05 -10.98
CA LEU A 198 12.91 -16.37 -10.92
C LEU A 198 12.12 -15.24 -11.56
N ASP A 199 11.03 -15.60 -12.22
CA ASP A 199 9.95 -14.71 -12.61
C ASP A 199 8.74 -15.02 -11.72
N PRO A 200 8.58 -14.28 -10.61
CA PRO A 200 7.50 -14.54 -9.66
C PRO A 200 6.11 -14.26 -10.21
N GLN A 201 6.01 -13.31 -11.17
CA GLN A 201 4.74 -12.96 -11.79
C GLN A 201 4.25 -14.10 -12.67
N ALA A 202 5.12 -14.65 -13.51
CA ALA A 202 4.82 -15.81 -14.35
C ALA A 202 4.96 -17.17 -13.63
N ARG A 203 5.41 -17.17 -12.37
CA ARG A 203 5.62 -18.35 -11.51
C ARG A 203 6.52 -19.41 -12.17
N ARG A 204 7.60 -18.96 -12.80
CA ARG A 204 8.56 -19.81 -13.53
C ARG A 204 9.99 -19.32 -13.32
N LEU A 205 10.96 -20.04 -13.88
CA LEU A 205 12.31 -19.51 -14.06
C LEU A 205 12.27 -18.31 -15.01
N ALA A 206 13.11 -17.31 -14.73
CA ALA A 206 13.20 -16.12 -15.54
C ALA A 206 13.60 -16.44 -16.99
N ARG A 207 12.99 -15.73 -17.94
CA ARG A 207 13.47 -15.68 -19.32
C ARG A 207 14.59 -14.64 -19.38
N LEU A 208 15.79 -15.08 -19.75
CA LEU A 208 16.96 -14.22 -19.87
C LEU A 208 16.96 -13.57 -21.25
N GLU A 209 16.21 -12.48 -21.36
CA GLU A 209 16.00 -11.78 -22.63
C GLU A 209 17.26 -11.03 -23.07
N THR A 210 17.65 -11.17 -24.33
CA THR A 210 18.83 -10.49 -24.90
C THR A 210 18.49 -9.53 -26.02
N GLU A 211 17.26 -9.57 -26.51
CA GLU A 211 16.77 -8.73 -27.60
C GLU A 211 15.88 -7.62 -27.03
N ASN A 212 15.99 -6.41 -27.59
CA ASN A 212 15.16 -5.26 -27.20
C ASN A 212 15.26 -4.88 -25.71
N VAL A 213 16.34 -5.31 -25.03
CA VAL A 213 16.68 -4.89 -23.67
C VAL A 213 17.48 -3.60 -23.74
N ARG A 214 16.92 -2.54 -23.17
CA ARG A 214 17.56 -1.22 -23.05
C ARG A 214 18.59 -1.22 -21.94
N GLU A 215 18.22 -1.78 -20.81
CA GLU A 215 19.05 -1.78 -19.60
C GLU A 215 18.60 -2.90 -18.65
N ILE A 216 19.57 -3.48 -17.95
CA ILE A 216 19.33 -4.36 -16.81
C ILE A 216 19.88 -3.65 -15.59
N VAL A 217 19.07 -3.42 -14.57
CA VAL A 217 19.50 -2.86 -13.29
C VAL A 217 19.38 -3.93 -12.23
N LEU A 218 20.45 -4.16 -11.48
CA LEU A 218 20.45 -5.08 -10.35
C LEU A 218 20.48 -4.28 -9.05
N ALA A 219 19.49 -4.50 -8.20
CA ALA A 219 19.56 -4.19 -6.78
C ALA A 219 20.02 -5.45 -6.04
N ARG A 220 21.32 -5.56 -5.76
CA ARG A 220 21.95 -6.71 -5.10
C ARG A 220 21.82 -6.58 -3.60
N VAL A 221 21.24 -7.58 -2.97
CA VAL A 221 21.07 -7.65 -1.51
C VAL A 221 22.14 -8.60 -0.96
N PRO A 222 23.09 -8.11 -0.14
CA PRO A 222 24.14 -8.94 0.42
C PRO A 222 23.55 -10.05 1.33
N PRO A 223 24.26 -11.18 1.49
CA PRO A 223 23.84 -12.21 2.43
C PRO A 223 23.83 -11.62 3.84
N ALA A 224 22.83 -11.98 4.64
CA ALA A 224 22.77 -11.55 6.03
C ALA A 224 24.05 -12.00 6.77
N SER A 225 24.88 -11.05 7.22
CA SER A 225 26.14 -11.37 7.88
C SER A 225 25.88 -12.19 9.16
N ALA A 226 26.64 -13.27 9.35
CA ALA A 226 26.57 -14.10 10.56
C ALA A 226 26.86 -13.30 11.86
N HIS A 227 27.48 -12.12 11.76
CA HIS A 227 27.69 -11.18 12.89
C HIS A 227 26.73 -9.98 12.94
N GLU A 228 26.04 -9.63 11.85
CA GLU A 228 24.90 -8.69 11.88
C GLU A 228 23.61 -9.37 12.32
N THR A 229 23.66 -10.68 12.56
CA THR A 229 22.62 -11.42 13.25
C THR A 229 22.39 -10.98 14.69
N ARG A 230 23.16 -10.04 15.26
CA ARG A 230 22.89 -9.47 16.58
C ARG A 230 22.50 -7.99 16.62
N ASP A 231 22.97 -7.15 15.70
CA ASP A 231 22.83 -5.69 15.88
C ASP A 231 22.43 -4.87 14.63
N ALA A 232 22.06 -5.47 13.49
CA ALA A 232 21.65 -4.70 12.30
C ALA A 232 20.69 -5.45 11.34
N GLN A 233 19.58 -5.98 11.86
CA GLN A 233 18.44 -6.41 11.03
C GLN A 233 17.16 -5.74 11.52
N PRO A 234 16.34 -5.11 10.65
CA PRO A 234 15.00 -4.68 11.01
C PRO A 234 14.20 -5.91 11.47
N SER A 235 13.75 -5.85 12.71
CA SER A 235 13.11 -6.92 13.46
C SER A 235 11.69 -7.22 12.95
N ALA A 236 11.56 -7.78 11.75
CA ALA A 236 10.28 -8.31 11.24
C ALA A 236 10.29 -9.82 10.92
N ALA A 237 11.46 -10.45 10.82
CA ALA A 237 11.58 -11.86 10.40
C ALA A 237 12.29 -12.79 11.40
N ARG A 238 12.52 -12.35 12.65
CA ARG A 238 12.95 -13.24 13.74
C ARG A 238 11.92 -13.31 14.85
N SER A 239 10.85 -14.01 14.56
CA SER A 239 10.09 -14.73 15.57
C SER A 239 9.39 -15.93 14.92
N SER A 240 10.16 -16.91 14.43
CA SER A 240 9.64 -18.27 14.25
C SER A 240 9.61 -19.05 15.57
N THR A 241 10.11 -18.46 16.66
CA THR A 241 9.48 -18.62 17.98
C THR A 241 8.35 -17.62 18.01
N GLY A 242 7.08 -18.03 18.05
CA GLY A 242 5.97 -17.08 18.10
C GLY A 242 6.20 -15.96 19.14
N VAL A 243 5.54 -14.82 18.97
CA VAL A 243 5.46 -13.85 20.06
C VAL A 243 4.70 -14.56 21.19
N THR A 244 5.41 -15.17 22.13
CA THR A 244 4.79 -16.01 23.16
C THR A 244 4.69 -15.33 24.52
N ASP A 245 5.42 -14.21 24.70
CA ASP A 245 5.40 -13.45 25.94
C ASP A 245 5.17 -11.94 25.69
N PHE A 246 4.63 -11.29 26.72
CA PHE A 246 4.28 -9.87 26.70
C PHE A 246 5.45 -8.95 26.32
N GLY A 247 6.67 -9.25 26.77
CA GLY A 247 7.83 -8.41 26.48
C GLY A 247 8.21 -8.47 24.99
N ALA A 248 8.10 -9.63 24.36
CA ALA A 248 8.26 -9.78 22.92
C ALA A 248 7.17 -9.03 22.15
N ALA A 249 5.92 -9.07 22.63
CA ALA A 249 4.81 -8.38 21.99
C ALA A 249 4.98 -6.85 22.01
N VAL A 250 5.42 -6.29 23.15
CA VAL A 250 5.71 -4.86 23.29
C VAL A 250 6.81 -4.43 22.32
N ARG A 251 7.94 -5.17 22.27
CA ARG A 251 9.03 -4.85 21.33
C ARG A 251 8.60 -4.92 19.88
N ALA A 252 7.78 -5.91 19.51
CA ALA A 252 7.26 -6.04 18.16
C ALA A 252 6.34 -4.87 17.79
N ALA A 253 5.48 -4.44 18.73
CA ALA A 253 4.65 -3.26 18.56
C ALA A 253 5.47 -1.97 18.42
N GLU A 254 6.43 -1.74 19.32
CA GLU A 254 7.29 -0.54 19.28
C GLU A 254 8.11 -0.47 17.98
N ALA A 255 8.69 -1.60 17.55
CA ALA A 255 9.42 -1.66 16.28
C ALA A 255 8.53 -1.38 15.07
N TRP A 256 7.28 -1.87 15.09
CA TRP A 256 6.32 -1.58 14.03
C TRP A 256 5.89 -0.11 14.02
N LEU A 257 5.61 0.47 15.20
CA LEU A 257 5.27 1.89 15.32
C LEU A 257 6.42 2.79 14.87
N GLU A 258 7.65 2.47 15.24
CA GLU A 258 8.85 3.19 14.78
C GLU A 258 9.02 3.10 13.27
N HIS A 259 8.80 1.92 12.69
CA HIS A 259 8.87 1.74 11.24
C HIS A 259 7.81 2.53 10.48
N VAL A 260 6.56 2.56 10.98
CA VAL A 260 5.42 3.16 10.28
C VAL A 260 5.35 4.68 10.50
N TYR A 261 5.60 5.13 11.72
CA TYR A 261 5.36 6.52 12.14
C TYR A 261 6.64 7.26 12.57
N GLY A 262 7.80 6.60 12.56
CA GLY A 262 9.01 7.14 13.16
C GLY A 262 8.84 7.27 14.68
N ASP A 263 9.36 8.34 15.26
CA ASP A 263 9.29 8.60 16.70
C ASP A 263 7.96 9.20 17.17
N GLN A 264 6.99 9.42 16.27
CA GLN A 264 5.77 10.17 16.57
C GLN A 264 4.77 9.42 17.45
N VAL A 265 4.71 8.08 17.36
CA VAL A 265 3.68 7.26 18.01
C VAL A 265 4.30 6.32 19.03
N VAL A 266 3.64 6.16 20.18
CA VAL A 266 4.07 5.27 21.26
C VAL A 266 2.90 4.46 21.81
N LEU A 267 3.23 3.34 22.46
CA LEU A 267 2.25 2.53 23.19
C LEU A 267 1.71 3.27 24.42
N VAL A 268 0.43 3.11 24.68
CA VAL A 268 -0.26 3.68 25.83
C VAL A 268 -0.52 2.58 26.87
N GLU A 269 0.23 2.66 27.97
CA GLU A 269 0.12 1.77 29.13
C GLU A 269 0.01 0.27 28.76
N PRO A 270 0.98 -0.29 28.00
CA PRO A 270 0.95 -1.70 27.62
C PRO A 270 1.02 -2.57 28.88
N SER A 271 0.23 -3.64 28.91
CA SER A 271 0.12 -4.54 30.07
C SER A 271 -0.03 -6.00 29.63
N PRO A 272 0.40 -6.99 30.45
CA PRO A 272 0.08 -8.39 30.20
C PRO A 272 -1.43 -8.66 30.04
N ALA A 273 -2.29 -7.80 30.61
CA ALA A 273 -3.75 -7.87 30.44
C ALA A 273 -4.24 -7.54 29.00
N ASP A 274 -3.36 -7.09 28.11
CA ASP A 274 -3.65 -6.85 26.69
C ASP A 274 -3.64 -8.14 25.85
N GLU A 275 -3.25 -9.27 26.47
CA GLU A 275 -3.17 -10.57 25.81
C GLU A 275 -4.55 -11.14 25.45
N THR A 276 -4.66 -11.70 24.26
CA THR A 276 -5.85 -12.42 23.75
C THR A 276 -5.49 -13.84 23.32
N ALA A 277 -6.45 -14.58 22.76
CA ALA A 277 -6.19 -15.96 22.34
C ALA A 277 -5.13 -16.03 21.23
N ARG A 278 -5.20 -15.11 20.25
CA ARG A 278 -4.32 -15.10 19.06
C ARG A 278 -3.24 -14.02 19.08
N GLY A 279 -3.25 -13.08 20.02
CA GLY A 279 -2.33 -11.94 19.97
C GLY A 279 -2.32 -11.10 21.24
N TRP A 280 -1.93 -9.83 21.05
CA TRP A 280 -2.11 -8.73 21.99
C TRP A 280 -2.81 -7.58 21.28
N LEU A 281 -3.68 -6.87 22.01
CA LEU A 281 -4.29 -5.62 21.54
C LEU A 281 -3.77 -4.45 22.38
N PHE A 282 -2.90 -3.65 21.78
CA PHE A 282 -2.34 -2.47 22.42
C PHE A 282 -3.06 -1.19 21.96
N ALA A 283 -3.20 -0.25 22.89
CA ALA A 283 -3.49 1.13 22.56
C ALA A 283 -2.19 1.86 22.22
N CYS A 284 -2.23 2.76 21.24
CA CYS A 284 -1.11 3.64 20.88
C CYS A 284 -1.61 5.05 20.57
N ASN A 285 -0.77 6.06 20.73
CA ASN A 285 -1.12 7.42 20.35
C ASN A 285 0.13 8.26 20.08
N THR A 286 -0.07 9.47 19.55
CA THR A 286 1.06 10.38 19.31
C THR A 286 1.65 10.87 20.62
N ARG A 287 2.96 11.09 20.64
CA ARG A 287 3.65 11.67 21.80
C ARG A 287 3.11 13.06 22.14
N ASP A 288 2.79 13.85 21.12
CA ASP A 288 2.27 15.22 21.29
C ASP A 288 0.92 15.20 22.02
N PHE A 289 -0.01 14.34 21.61
CA PHE A 289 -1.29 14.18 22.31
C PHE A 289 -1.10 13.71 23.76
N LEU A 290 -0.18 12.77 24.00
CA LEU A 290 0.09 12.31 25.36
C LEU A 290 0.75 13.38 26.23
N ALA A 291 1.45 14.34 25.64
CA ALA A 291 2.12 15.42 26.35
C ALA A 291 1.17 16.58 26.70
N ASP A 292 0.29 16.98 25.78
CA ASP A 292 -0.55 18.18 25.95
C ASP A 292 -2.05 17.90 26.09
N GLY A 293 -2.50 16.67 25.79
CA GLY A 293 -3.90 16.27 25.82
C GLY A 293 -4.77 16.88 24.73
N ASN A 294 -4.19 17.56 23.73
CA ASN A 294 -4.92 18.23 22.66
C ASN A 294 -5.43 17.20 21.62
N PRO A 295 -6.76 16.98 21.51
CA PRO A 295 -7.30 15.94 20.62
C PRO A 295 -6.92 16.11 19.14
N GLN A 296 -6.55 17.31 18.70
CA GLN A 296 -6.09 17.54 17.32
C GLN A 296 -4.75 16.88 17.01
N HIS A 297 -3.95 16.56 18.03
CA HIS A 297 -2.69 15.84 17.88
C HIS A 297 -2.87 14.32 17.92
N ALA A 298 -4.06 13.82 18.28
CA ALA A 298 -4.26 12.38 18.49
C ALA A 298 -4.30 11.58 17.18
N MET A 299 -4.04 10.28 17.31
CA MET A 299 -4.32 9.29 16.27
C MET A 299 -5.83 9.06 16.12
N LEU A 300 -6.25 8.69 14.91
CA LEU A 300 -7.60 8.17 14.66
C LEU A 300 -7.64 6.65 14.89
N ASP A 301 -6.60 5.95 14.45
CA ASP A 301 -6.38 4.51 14.46
C ASP A 301 -5.40 4.11 15.59
N ALA A 302 -5.77 4.45 16.82
CA ALA A 302 -4.97 4.27 18.05
C ALA A 302 -4.93 2.82 18.60
N ALA A 303 -5.16 1.80 17.77
CA ALA A 303 -5.22 0.39 18.17
C ALA A 303 -4.31 -0.46 17.29
N LEU A 304 -3.43 -1.23 17.93
CA LEU A 304 -2.47 -2.09 17.28
C LEU A 304 -2.58 -3.53 17.78
N VAL A 305 -2.78 -4.47 16.86
CA VAL A 305 -2.78 -5.90 17.14
C VAL A 305 -1.41 -6.48 16.85
N VAL A 306 -0.85 -7.25 17.78
CA VAL A 306 0.38 -8.02 17.61
C VAL A 306 0.07 -9.52 17.64
N PRO A 307 0.17 -10.23 16.49
CA PRO A 307 -0.11 -11.66 16.42
C PRO A 307 0.92 -12.54 17.13
N LYS A 308 0.44 -13.60 17.81
CA LYS A 308 1.29 -14.62 18.46
C LYS A 308 2.06 -15.49 17.46
N ASP A 309 1.52 -15.67 16.26
CA ASP A 309 2.14 -16.47 15.21
C ASP A 309 3.34 -15.78 14.55
N GLY A 310 3.70 -14.57 14.99
CA GLY A 310 4.82 -13.81 14.46
C GLY A 310 4.52 -13.08 13.16
N SER A 311 3.26 -13.09 12.69
CA SER A 311 2.85 -12.25 11.57
C SER A 311 2.90 -10.76 11.93
N VAL A 312 2.92 -9.92 10.89
CA VAL A 312 3.14 -8.47 11.02
C VAL A 312 2.03 -7.83 11.86
N PRO A 313 2.35 -6.94 12.81
CA PRO A 313 1.34 -6.15 13.52
C PRO A 313 0.44 -5.35 12.56
N PHE A 314 -0.80 -5.10 12.96
CA PHE A 314 -1.78 -4.42 12.11
C PHE A 314 -2.80 -3.61 12.92
N GLY A 315 -3.37 -2.56 12.30
CA GLY A 315 -4.41 -1.73 12.89
C GLY A 315 -5.82 -2.32 12.79
N LEU A 316 -6.79 -1.70 13.46
CA LEU A 316 -8.21 -2.09 13.39
C LEU A 316 -9.03 -1.11 12.55
N PRO A 317 -10.06 -1.57 11.81
CA PRO A 317 -10.91 -0.69 11.03
C PRO A 317 -11.70 0.26 11.93
N ASN A 318 -11.82 1.53 11.54
CA ASN A 318 -12.52 2.54 12.32
C ASN A 318 -14.03 2.31 12.46
N SER A 319 -14.65 1.59 11.51
CA SER A 319 -16.10 1.39 11.46
C SER A 319 -16.60 0.23 12.31
N ASP A 320 -15.85 -0.87 12.44
CA ASP A 320 -16.17 -2.00 13.34
C ASP A 320 -14.90 -2.59 13.95
N PRO A 321 -14.18 -1.84 14.81
CA PRO A 321 -12.90 -2.32 15.32
C PRO A 321 -13.06 -3.58 16.18
N TRP A 322 -14.10 -3.61 17.02
CA TRP A 322 -14.28 -4.67 18.01
C TRP A 322 -14.92 -5.92 17.42
N GLY A 323 -15.91 -5.79 16.55
CA GLY A 323 -16.48 -6.94 15.83
C GLY A 323 -15.47 -7.57 14.88
N TRP A 324 -14.66 -6.75 14.18
CA TRP A 324 -13.55 -7.25 13.38
C TRP A 324 -12.53 -7.99 14.23
N PHE A 325 -12.08 -7.39 15.34
CA PHE A 325 -11.07 -8.00 16.23
C PHE A 325 -11.57 -9.32 16.83
N ASP A 326 -12.81 -9.39 17.29
CA ASP A 326 -13.39 -10.62 17.87
C ASP A 326 -13.57 -11.74 16.85
N ARG A 327 -13.78 -11.42 15.58
CA ARG A 327 -13.77 -12.43 14.50
C ARG A 327 -12.35 -12.94 14.25
N TRP A 328 -11.37 -12.03 14.20
CA TRP A 328 -9.97 -12.42 14.06
C TRP A 328 -9.54 -13.28 15.24
N ASP A 329 -9.74 -12.87 16.50
CA ASP A 329 -9.29 -13.63 17.68
C ASP A 329 -9.92 -15.04 17.76
N ARG A 330 -11.10 -15.23 17.18
CA ARG A 330 -11.77 -16.55 17.04
C ARG A 330 -11.28 -17.42 15.88
N GLY A 331 -10.28 -16.96 15.12
CA GLY A 331 -9.62 -17.76 14.07
C GLY A 331 -9.96 -17.35 12.64
N ALA A 332 -10.78 -16.32 12.41
CA ALA A 332 -11.01 -15.83 11.05
C ALA A 332 -9.70 -15.34 10.42
N GLN A 333 -9.50 -15.62 9.13
CA GLN A 333 -8.33 -15.21 8.37
C GLN A 333 -8.67 -14.02 7.47
N PRO A 334 -8.03 -12.84 7.65
CA PRO A 334 -8.29 -11.69 6.80
C PRO A 334 -8.07 -12.02 5.32
N GLY A 335 -8.94 -11.54 4.45
CA GLY A 335 -8.92 -11.83 3.00
C GLY A 335 -9.55 -13.17 2.59
N VAL A 336 -9.98 -14.00 3.55
CA VAL A 336 -10.66 -15.28 3.29
C VAL A 336 -12.16 -15.17 3.61
N ASP A 337 -13.00 -15.79 2.79
CA ASP A 337 -14.47 -15.85 2.97
C ASP A 337 -15.14 -14.49 3.22
N GLY A 338 -14.66 -13.45 2.54
CA GLY A 338 -15.18 -12.08 2.68
C GLY A 338 -14.86 -11.41 4.02
N PHE A 339 -13.95 -11.94 4.82
CA PHE A 339 -13.42 -11.22 5.98
C PHE A 339 -12.49 -10.10 5.52
N PRO A 340 -12.78 -8.81 5.82
CA PRO A 340 -11.98 -7.70 5.32
C PRO A 340 -10.52 -7.79 5.77
N LEU A 341 -9.60 -7.34 4.92
CA LEU A 341 -8.20 -7.12 5.29
C LEU A 341 -8.12 -6.06 6.40
N PRO A 342 -7.10 -6.11 7.27
CA PRO A 342 -6.84 -5.00 8.18
C PRO A 342 -6.56 -3.71 7.38
N PRO A 343 -6.93 -2.53 7.89
CA PRO A 343 -6.68 -1.26 7.22
C PRO A 343 -5.17 -1.00 7.11
N GLU A 344 -4.79 -0.23 6.09
CA GLU A 344 -3.46 0.36 6.04
C GLU A 344 -3.33 1.48 7.09
N PRO A 345 -2.11 1.72 7.63
CA PRO A 345 -1.89 2.77 8.61
C PRO A 345 -2.25 4.16 8.06
N GLY A 346 -3.02 4.94 8.83
CA GLY A 346 -3.32 6.33 8.53
C GLY A 346 -2.16 7.27 8.90
N PRO A 347 -2.34 8.61 8.81
CA PRO A 347 -1.41 9.56 9.39
C PRO A 347 -1.41 9.52 10.93
N ALA A 348 -0.24 9.70 11.56
CA ALA A 348 -0.12 9.72 13.02
C ALA A 348 -1.02 10.77 13.69
N ALA A 349 -1.05 12.00 13.18
CA ALA A 349 -2.01 13.03 13.60
C ALA A 349 -3.01 13.26 12.47
N TRP A 350 -4.24 12.77 12.65
CA TRP A 350 -5.22 12.71 11.55
C TRP A 350 -5.87 14.06 11.23
N PHE A 351 -5.97 14.95 12.23
CA PHE A 351 -6.83 16.13 12.18
C PHE A 351 -6.43 17.11 11.07
N ALA A 352 -5.18 17.58 11.07
CA ALA A 352 -4.74 18.59 10.10
C ALA A 352 -4.77 18.08 8.64
N PRO A 353 -4.24 16.88 8.31
CA PRO A 353 -4.36 16.31 6.97
C PRO A 353 -5.81 16.16 6.48
N THR A 354 -6.73 15.81 7.38
CA THR A 354 -8.15 15.61 7.04
C THR A 354 -8.90 16.92 6.88
N MET A 355 -8.64 17.92 7.73
CA MET A 355 -9.37 19.19 7.68
C MET A 355 -8.86 20.13 6.59
N SER A 356 -7.58 20.07 6.24
CA SER A 356 -6.99 20.93 5.19
C SER A 356 -7.75 20.93 3.85
N PRO A 357 -8.18 19.78 3.29
CA PRO A 357 -8.97 19.77 2.05
C PRO A 357 -10.45 20.14 2.25
N LEU A 358 -10.99 20.02 3.47
CA LEU A 358 -12.41 20.29 3.75
C LEU A 358 -12.70 21.77 3.93
N GLY A 359 -11.76 22.52 4.53
CA GLY A 359 -11.89 23.95 4.76
C GLY A 359 -11.39 24.39 6.13
N ALA A 360 -11.39 25.70 6.36
CA ALA A 360 -10.97 26.25 7.65
C ALA A 360 -11.93 25.80 8.76
N VAL A 361 -11.36 25.20 9.83
CA VAL A 361 -12.11 24.83 11.03
C VAL A 361 -12.65 26.08 11.71
N LEU A 362 -13.95 26.11 11.95
CA LEU A 362 -14.67 27.18 12.63
C LEU A 362 -14.77 26.93 14.13
N SER A 363 -15.08 25.71 14.52
CA SER A 363 -15.23 25.31 15.92
C SER A 363 -15.02 23.81 16.09
N VAL A 364 -14.64 23.42 17.31
CA VAL A 364 -14.66 22.03 17.79
C VAL A 364 -15.45 22.04 19.09
N THR A 365 -16.53 21.28 19.16
CA THR A 365 -17.41 21.20 20.33
C THR A 365 -17.53 19.77 20.82
N ASP A 366 -17.42 19.58 22.14
CA ASP A 366 -17.41 18.27 22.76
C ASP A 366 -18.81 17.88 23.23
N TYR A 367 -19.20 16.64 22.95
CA TYR A 367 -20.44 16.03 23.40
C TYR A 367 -20.14 14.70 24.09
N THR A 368 -20.93 14.39 25.12
CA THR A 368 -20.82 13.14 25.89
C THR A 368 -21.66 12.00 25.32
N ASP A 369 -22.68 12.32 24.51
CA ASP A 369 -23.66 11.37 24.00
C ASP A 369 -24.24 11.82 22.66
N TRP A 370 -24.69 10.83 21.88
CA TRP A 370 -25.26 11.04 20.56
C TRP A 370 -26.56 11.84 20.58
N GLN A 371 -27.37 11.69 21.62
CA GLN A 371 -28.67 12.38 21.69
C GLN A 371 -28.48 13.90 21.68
N THR A 372 -27.57 14.40 22.52
CA THR A 372 -27.26 15.82 22.62
C THR A 372 -26.56 16.34 21.36
N LEU A 373 -25.65 15.53 20.77
CA LEU A 373 -24.98 15.88 19.53
C LEU A 373 -25.96 15.99 18.35
N VAL A 374 -26.86 15.02 18.19
CA VAL A 374 -27.86 14.98 17.11
C VAL A 374 -28.84 16.15 17.25
N ALA A 375 -29.25 16.49 18.48
CA ALA A 375 -30.07 17.68 18.73
C ALA A 375 -29.36 18.97 18.28
N GLY A 376 -28.08 19.13 18.64
CA GLY A 376 -27.27 20.28 18.22
C GLY A 376 -27.07 20.37 16.70
N LEU A 377 -26.83 19.23 16.04
CA LEU A 377 -26.74 19.16 14.58
C LEU A 377 -28.05 19.54 13.88
N ALA A 378 -29.19 19.13 14.44
CA ALA A 378 -30.51 19.41 13.87
C ALA A 378 -30.90 20.90 13.95
N GLU A 379 -30.30 21.65 14.87
CA GLU A 379 -30.49 23.11 15.01
C GLU A 379 -29.63 23.93 14.04
N MET A 380 -28.68 23.29 13.32
CA MET A 380 -27.82 23.99 12.38
C MET A 380 -28.60 24.49 11.15
N PRO A 381 -28.14 25.57 10.48
CA PRO A 381 -28.75 26.04 9.24
C PRO A 381 -28.68 24.98 8.13
N VAL A 382 -29.73 24.89 7.32
CA VAL A 382 -29.73 24.06 6.10
C VAL A 382 -28.54 24.42 5.20
N GLY A 383 -27.88 23.41 4.67
CA GLY A 383 -26.65 23.52 3.88
C GLY A 383 -25.37 23.40 4.72
N SER A 384 -25.48 23.41 6.06
CA SER A 384 -24.33 23.24 6.94
C SER A 384 -23.75 21.82 6.85
N ARG A 385 -22.43 21.73 6.88
CA ARG A 385 -21.67 20.47 6.89
C ARG A 385 -20.71 20.46 8.08
N SER A 386 -20.50 19.29 8.66
CA SER A 386 -19.60 19.12 9.80
C SER A 386 -19.02 17.71 9.81
N VAL A 387 -17.88 17.55 10.47
CA VAL A 387 -17.33 16.24 10.77
C VAL A 387 -17.65 15.91 12.23
N VAL A 388 -18.13 14.71 12.49
CA VAL A 388 -18.28 14.17 13.84
C VAL A 388 -17.17 13.15 14.03
N TRP A 389 -16.29 13.40 14.99
CA TRP A 389 -15.28 12.44 15.41
C TRP A 389 -15.76 11.72 16.68
N VAL A 390 -16.07 10.44 16.52
CA VAL A 390 -16.43 9.52 17.59
C VAL A 390 -15.14 8.96 18.18
N ARG A 391 -14.88 9.13 19.47
CA ARG A 391 -13.73 8.55 20.15
C ARG A 391 -14.18 7.34 20.95
N ARG A 392 -13.48 6.21 20.84
CA ARG A 392 -13.83 4.97 21.53
C ARG A 392 -12.72 4.47 22.42
N ASN A 393 -13.12 3.91 23.56
CA ASN A 393 -12.24 3.21 24.47
C ASN A 393 -12.16 1.72 24.11
N ASP A 394 -10.99 1.13 24.33
CA ASP A 394 -10.85 -0.33 24.42
C ASP A 394 -11.47 -0.89 25.71
N ARG A 395 -11.38 -2.22 25.88
CA ARG A 395 -11.88 -2.93 27.06
C ARG A 395 -11.21 -2.52 28.37
N ARG A 396 -10.06 -1.85 28.32
CA ARG A 396 -9.31 -1.35 29.48
C ARG A 396 -9.58 0.13 29.76
N GLY A 397 -10.42 0.79 28.96
CA GLY A 397 -10.77 2.20 29.14
C GLY A 397 -9.78 3.18 28.49
N ARG A 398 -8.81 2.70 27.70
CA ARG A 398 -7.87 3.54 26.95
C ARG A 398 -8.51 3.94 25.64
N GLU A 399 -8.29 5.17 25.20
CA GLU A 399 -8.69 5.56 23.85
C GLU A 399 -7.90 4.75 22.82
N SER A 400 -8.58 4.15 21.85
CA SER A 400 -7.94 3.22 20.92
C SER A 400 -8.46 3.28 19.50
N VAL A 401 -9.71 3.67 19.24
CA VAL A 401 -10.18 3.81 17.85
C VAL A 401 -11.16 4.95 17.75
N GLY A 402 -10.98 5.81 16.75
CA GLY A 402 -11.93 6.84 16.36
C GLY A 402 -12.78 6.43 15.15
N LEU A 403 -13.91 7.09 14.94
CA LEU A 403 -14.66 7.05 13.68
C LEU A 403 -14.97 8.48 13.24
N LEU A 404 -14.80 8.75 11.95
CA LEU A 404 -15.21 10.00 11.34
C LEU A 404 -16.53 9.82 10.60
N CYS A 405 -17.51 10.64 10.95
CA CYS A 405 -18.79 10.72 10.28
C CYS A 405 -18.94 12.10 9.63
N VAL A 406 -19.57 12.16 8.46
CA VAL A 406 -20.00 13.44 7.88
C VAL A 406 -21.44 13.69 8.30
N ALA A 407 -21.67 14.87 8.87
CA ALA A 407 -22.98 15.41 9.17
C ALA A 407 -23.32 16.49 8.16
N ALA A 408 -24.53 16.44 7.60
CA ALA A 408 -25.06 17.50 6.75
C ALA A 408 -26.51 17.80 7.09
N GLN A 409 -26.82 19.08 7.33
CA GLN A 409 -28.20 19.52 7.46
C GLN A 409 -28.76 19.81 6.07
N THR A 410 -29.70 19.00 5.60
CA THR A 410 -30.32 19.14 4.29
C THR A 410 -31.73 19.73 4.41
N GLU A 411 -32.36 20.07 3.28
CA GLU A 411 -33.77 20.47 3.25
C GLU A 411 -34.71 19.37 3.78
N ASN A 412 -34.28 18.11 3.68
CA ASN A 412 -35.03 16.94 4.14
C ASN A 412 -34.66 16.51 5.57
N GLY A 413 -33.81 17.28 6.26
CA GLY A 413 -33.33 17.00 7.61
C GLY A 413 -31.87 16.58 7.69
N LEU A 414 -31.47 16.12 8.88
CA LEU A 414 -30.09 15.74 9.19
C LEU A 414 -29.73 14.42 8.54
N VAL A 415 -28.58 14.41 7.87
CA VAL A 415 -27.94 13.20 7.33
C VAL A 415 -26.62 12.98 8.05
N LEU A 416 -26.39 11.75 8.51
CA LEU A 416 -25.16 11.29 9.15
C LEU A 416 -24.63 10.07 8.41
N ILE A 417 -23.41 10.15 7.90
CA ILE A 417 -22.78 9.09 7.09
C ILE A 417 -21.47 8.65 7.75
N ASP A 418 -21.32 7.35 7.96
CA ASP A 418 -20.04 6.71 8.29
C ASP A 418 -19.17 6.73 7.03
N THR A 419 -18.09 7.50 7.08
CA THR A 419 -17.19 7.69 5.92
C THR A 419 -16.40 6.45 5.54
N ALA A 420 -16.19 5.52 6.48
CA ALA A 420 -15.44 4.30 6.23
C ALA A 420 -16.31 3.21 5.57
N ARG A 421 -17.64 3.30 5.66
CA ARG A 421 -18.58 2.35 5.03
C ARG A 421 -19.43 2.94 3.91
N ASP A 422 -19.43 4.26 3.75
CA ASP A 422 -20.38 4.99 2.89
C ASP A 422 -21.84 4.59 3.16
N ALA A 423 -22.20 4.57 4.44
CA ALA A 423 -23.50 4.10 4.93
C ALA A 423 -24.02 5.01 6.06
N PRO A 424 -25.34 4.99 6.35
CA PRO A 424 -25.87 5.68 7.52
C PRO A 424 -25.15 5.27 8.81
N VAL A 425 -24.87 6.23 9.69
CA VAL A 425 -24.19 5.97 10.96
C VAL A 425 -25.07 5.10 11.86
N GLU A 426 -24.47 4.05 12.41
CA GLU A 426 -25.03 3.29 13.53
C GLU A 426 -24.64 4.01 14.84
N LEU A 427 -25.63 4.49 15.59
CA LEU A 427 -25.39 5.27 16.81
C LEU A 427 -24.99 4.35 17.96
N GLU A 428 -23.68 4.16 18.14
CA GLU A 428 -23.11 3.34 19.19
C GLU A 428 -23.25 3.99 20.58
N SER A 429 -23.69 3.21 21.58
CA SER A 429 -23.70 3.63 23.00
C SER A 429 -22.51 3.10 23.79
N ASP A 430 -22.00 1.93 23.42
CA ASP A 430 -21.04 1.18 24.22
C ASP A 430 -19.62 1.52 23.81
N GLY A 431 -18.77 1.82 24.80
CA GLY A 431 -17.36 2.13 24.56
C GLY A 431 -17.09 3.52 23.95
N VAL A 432 -18.11 4.34 23.68
CA VAL A 432 -17.92 5.74 23.29
C VAL A 432 -17.36 6.55 24.46
N ARG A 433 -16.21 7.20 24.23
CA ARG A 433 -15.53 8.07 25.19
C ARG A 433 -16.07 9.49 25.13
N SER A 434 -16.15 10.03 23.92
CA SER A 434 -16.66 11.36 23.63
C SER A 434 -16.93 11.51 22.13
N LEU A 435 -17.68 12.54 21.77
CA LEU A 435 -17.98 12.91 20.39
C LEU A 435 -17.50 14.35 20.18
N HIS A 436 -16.72 14.61 19.14
CA HIS A 436 -16.30 15.95 18.77
C HIS A 436 -17.02 16.39 17.49
N LEU A 437 -17.81 17.45 17.58
CA LEU A 437 -18.40 18.11 16.43
C LEU A 437 -17.43 19.17 15.91
N ILE A 438 -16.95 18.98 14.68
CA ILE A 438 -16.01 19.85 14.00
C ILE A 438 -16.74 20.57 12.87
N GLN A 439 -16.94 21.87 13.05
CA GLN A 439 -17.56 22.73 12.03
C GLN A 439 -16.46 23.34 11.17
N TYR A 440 -16.68 23.42 9.86
CA TYR A 440 -15.74 23.99 8.91
C TYR A 440 -16.48 24.80 7.84
N ARG A 441 -15.74 25.65 7.11
CA ARG A 441 -16.30 26.52 6.05
C ARG A 441 -16.55 25.81 4.74
#